data_AF-A0A6J4UA84-F1
#
_entry.id   AF-A0A6J4UA84-F1
#
_cell.length_a   1.000
_cell.length_b   1.000
_cell.length_c   1.000
_cell.angle_alpha   90.00
_cell.angle_beta   90.00
_cell.angle_gamma   90.00
#
_symmetry.space_group_name_H-M   'P 1'
#
loop_
_entity.id
_entity.type
_entity.pdbx_description
1 polymer ?
#
loop_
_entity_poly.entity_id
_entity_poly.type
_entity_poly.pdbx_seq_one_letter_code
_entity_poly.pdbx_strand_id
1 'polypeptide(L)'
;GWAIGSFWGAGPSGAAIAFATGLLTTCFYEFCHCIQHLAYKPKSKWLAEMKKRHMAHHFHDESGNFGITTFFWDKLFGTHYDRPERPKKSPTVFNLGYTPEVAERWPHVAKLSGGVQTAHPRKRGEG
;
A
#
# COMPACT_ATOMS: atom_id res chain seq x y z
N GLY A 1 11.71 -27.29 6.49
CA GLY A 1 11.06 -26.37 5.55
C GLY A 1 10.06 -27.05 4.63
N TRP A 2 8.77 -26.85 4.86
CA TRP A 2 7.61 -27.43 4.18
C TRP A 2 6.68 -26.46 3.38
N ALA A 3 7.15 -25.75 2.34
CA ALA A 3 6.31 -24.76 1.62
C ALA A 3 6.68 -24.52 0.14
N ILE A 4 7.92 -24.72 -0.33
CA ILE A 4 8.20 -25.21 -1.70
C ILE A 4 8.28 -26.75 -1.67
N GLY A 5 8.03 -27.33 -0.50
CA GLY A 5 8.17 -28.74 -0.24
C GLY A 5 7.04 -29.51 -0.89
N SER A 6 5.84 -29.24 -0.44
CA SER A 6 4.75 -30.18 -0.69
C SER A 6 4.08 -30.06 -2.05
N PHE A 7 4.54 -29.18 -2.96
CA PHE A 7 3.95 -29.10 -4.29
C PHE A 7 4.41 -30.21 -5.26
N TRP A 8 5.41 -31.03 -4.89
CA TRP A 8 5.85 -32.20 -5.69
C TRP A 8 6.61 -33.26 -4.86
N GLY A 9 6.37 -33.33 -3.55
CA GLY A 9 7.13 -34.20 -2.63
C GLY A 9 8.49 -33.66 -2.17
N ALA A 10 8.75 -32.37 -2.30
CA ALA A 10 9.91 -31.75 -1.68
C ALA A 10 9.73 -31.70 -0.14
N GLY A 11 10.77 -32.13 0.57
CA GLY A 11 10.79 -32.16 2.04
C GLY A 11 11.20 -30.81 2.64
N PRO A 12 11.87 -30.82 3.80
CA PRO A 12 12.36 -29.65 4.53
C PRO A 12 13.15 -28.58 3.74
N SER A 13 13.72 -28.90 2.58
CA SER A 13 14.36 -27.93 1.69
C SER A 13 13.35 -26.99 1.04
N GLY A 14 12.14 -27.47 0.78
CA GLY A 14 11.13 -26.71 0.10
C GLY A 14 10.63 -25.47 0.85
N ALA A 15 10.06 -25.52 2.07
CA ALA A 15 9.74 -24.23 2.76
C ALA A 15 10.97 -23.40 2.99
N ALA A 16 12.16 -23.97 3.13
CA ALA A 16 13.33 -23.12 3.26
C ALA A 16 13.43 -22.20 2.03
N ILE A 17 13.25 -22.76 0.83
CA ILE A 17 13.19 -21.98 -0.42
C ILE A 17 11.95 -21.08 -0.43
N ALA A 18 10.74 -21.54 -0.07
CA ALA A 18 9.52 -20.70 -0.14
C ALA A 18 9.61 -19.49 0.76
N PHE A 19 10.11 -19.73 1.96
CA PHE A 19 10.32 -18.72 2.96
C PHE A 19 11.38 -17.72 2.47
N ALA A 20 12.51 -18.21 1.96
CA ALA A 20 13.54 -17.35 1.37
C ALA A 20 12.99 -16.53 0.19
N THR A 21 12.23 -17.14 -0.71
CA THR A 21 11.57 -16.45 -1.83
C THR A 21 10.59 -15.39 -1.32
N GLY A 22 9.73 -15.72 -0.35
CA GLY A 22 8.79 -14.77 0.24
C GLY A 22 9.49 -13.58 0.89
N LEU A 23 10.57 -13.83 1.62
CA LEU A 23 11.41 -12.76 2.19
C LEU A 23 12.02 -11.87 1.10
N LEU A 24 12.64 -12.47 0.08
CA LEU A 24 13.26 -11.71 -1.02
C LEU A 24 12.22 -10.89 -1.81
N THR A 25 11.06 -11.47 -2.10
CA THR A 25 9.95 -10.76 -2.74
C THR A 25 9.46 -9.60 -1.88
N THR A 26 9.35 -9.80 -0.56
CA THR A 26 8.95 -8.73 0.38
C THR A 26 9.99 -7.62 0.43
N CYS A 27 11.28 -7.95 0.56
CA CYS A 27 12.36 -6.97 0.53
C CYS A 27 12.39 -6.17 -0.78
N PHE A 28 12.21 -6.84 -1.92
CA PHE A 28 12.15 -6.17 -3.22
C PHE A 28 10.93 -5.25 -3.32
N TYR A 29 9.77 -5.71 -2.88
CA TYR A 29 8.54 -4.92 -2.85
C TYR A 29 8.70 -3.66 -1.99
N GLU A 30 9.20 -3.80 -0.77
CA GLU A 30 9.42 -2.68 0.15
C GLU A 30 10.53 -1.74 -0.33
N PHE A 31 11.56 -2.26 -0.99
CA PHE A 31 12.59 -1.43 -1.63
C PHE A 31 11.97 -0.55 -2.74
N CYS A 32 11.14 -1.12 -3.61
CA CYS A 32 10.41 -0.37 -4.62
C CYS A 32 9.47 0.67 -3.98
N HIS A 33 8.74 0.28 -2.93
CA HIS A 33 7.87 1.15 -2.17
C HIS A 33 8.62 2.36 -1.61
N CYS A 34 9.76 2.12 -0.95
CA CYS A 34 10.62 3.15 -0.38
C CYS A 34 11.08 4.15 -1.44
N ILE A 35 11.57 3.68 -2.59
CA ILE A 35 12.01 4.55 -3.69
C ILE A 35 10.89 5.49 -4.15
N GLN A 36 9.65 5.02 -4.18
CA GLN A 36 8.52 5.84 -4.63
C GLN A 36 8.23 7.00 -3.67
N HIS A 37 8.55 6.87 -2.37
CA HIS A 37 8.43 7.94 -1.37
C HIS A 37 9.63 8.90 -1.33
N LEU A 38 10.81 8.52 -1.83
CA LEU A 38 11.97 9.40 -1.84
C LEU A 38 11.74 10.65 -2.71
N ALA A 39 12.39 11.76 -2.43
CA ALA A 39 12.35 12.99 -3.25
C ALA A 39 13.17 12.88 -4.56
N TYR A 40 13.13 11.72 -5.21
CA TYR A 40 13.86 11.39 -6.43
C TYR A 40 12.89 11.20 -7.61
N LYS A 41 13.26 11.67 -8.81
CA LYS A 41 12.49 11.41 -10.04
C LYS A 41 13.17 10.30 -10.85
N PRO A 42 12.55 9.12 -11.00
CA PRO A 42 13.09 8.04 -11.81
C PRO A 42 13.31 8.48 -13.27
N LYS A 43 14.42 8.04 -13.87
CA LYS A 43 14.70 8.28 -15.29
C LYS A 43 13.81 7.44 -16.21
N SER A 44 13.42 6.25 -15.76
CA SER A 44 12.49 5.39 -16.51
C SER A 44 11.07 5.95 -16.44
N LYS A 45 10.43 6.12 -17.61
CA LYS A 45 9.04 6.59 -17.71
C LYS A 45 8.08 5.70 -16.95
N TRP A 46 8.27 4.38 -17.00
CA TRP A 46 7.42 3.42 -16.31
C TRP A 46 7.51 3.58 -14.79
N LEU A 47 8.73 3.66 -14.24
CA LEU A 47 8.93 3.89 -12.80
C LEU A 47 8.39 5.25 -12.34
N ALA A 48 8.52 6.28 -13.18
CA ALA A 48 7.96 7.59 -12.89
C ALA A 48 6.42 7.56 -12.84
N GLU A 49 5.78 6.79 -13.72
CA GLU A 49 4.33 6.60 -13.74
C GLU A 49 3.86 5.82 -12.51
N MET A 50 4.56 4.74 -12.14
CA MET A 50 4.26 3.99 -10.92
C MET A 50 4.33 4.88 -9.68
N LYS A 51 5.40 5.66 -9.56
CA LYS A 51 5.52 6.64 -8.48
C LYS A 51 4.37 7.64 -8.49
N LYS A 52 3.99 8.18 -9.66
CA LYS A 52 2.85 9.11 -9.77
C LYS A 52 1.55 8.47 -9.26
N ARG A 53 1.29 7.21 -9.61
CA ARG A 53 0.10 6.44 -9.18
C ARG A 53 0.12 6.17 -7.68
N HIS A 54 1.27 5.74 -7.14
CA HIS A 54 1.45 5.52 -5.71
C HIS A 54 1.27 6.81 -4.88
N MET A 55 1.76 7.94 -5.37
CA MET A 55 1.51 9.22 -4.72
C MET A 55 0.03 9.64 -4.80
N ALA A 56 -0.68 9.27 -5.88
CA ALA A 56 -2.13 9.49 -5.95
C ALA A 56 -2.88 8.65 -4.91
N HIS A 57 -2.47 7.40 -4.69
CA HIS A 57 -3.01 6.56 -3.62
C HIS A 57 -2.89 7.24 -2.24
N HIS A 58 -1.70 7.74 -1.89
CA HIS A 58 -1.46 8.37 -0.57
C HIS A 58 -2.04 9.76 -0.37
N PHE A 59 -2.20 10.55 -1.44
CA PHE A 59 -2.52 11.97 -1.31
C PHE A 59 -3.82 12.39 -1.98
N HIS A 60 -4.45 11.49 -2.74
CA HIS A 60 -5.66 11.77 -3.49
C HIS A 60 -6.81 10.81 -3.16
N ASP A 61 -6.62 9.51 -3.32
CA ASP A 61 -7.67 8.51 -3.08
C ASP A 61 -7.06 7.13 -2.79
N GLU A 62 -7.20 6.68 -1.55
CA GLU A 62 -6.64 5.44 -1.02
C GLU A 62 -7.34 4.18 -1.55
N SER A 63 -8.49 4.32 -2.21
CA SER A 63 -9.29 3.19 -2.72
C SER A 63 -8.88 2.72 -4.13
N GLY A 64 -7.75 3.21 -4.65
CA GLY A 64 -7.20 2.76 -5.93
C GLY A 64 -5.68 2.85 -6.00
N ASN A 65 -5.12 2.40 -7.12
CA ASN A 65 -3.68 2.33 -7.38
C ASN A 65 -2.89 1.62 -6.26
N PHE A 66 -3.32 0.41 -5.89
CA PHE A 66 -2.70 -0.40 -4.84
C PHE A 66 -1.33 -0.97 -5.26
N GLY A 67 -1.08 -1.09 -6.56
CA GLY A 67 0.08 -1.75 -7.12
C GLY A 67 1.38 -0.95 -6.97
N ILE A 68 2.33 -1.51 -6.21
CA ILE A 68 3.65 -0.91 -5.98
C ILE A 68 4.71 -1.38 -6.98
N THR A 69 4.61 -2.62 -7.48
CA THR A 69 5.58 -3.23 -8.41
C THR A 69 5.00 -3.48 -9.80
N THR A 70 3.67 -3.49 -9.95
CA THR A 70 2.96 -3.72 -11.21
C THR A 70 1.56 -3.12 -11.17
N PHE A 71 1.02 -2.75 -12.34
CA PHE A 71 -0.37 -2.30 -12.49
C PHE A 71 -1.35 -3.44 -12.79
N PHE A 72 -0.87 -4.68 -12.95
CA PHE A 72 -1.68 -5.80 -13.41
C PHE A 72 -2.90 -6.02 -12.52
N TRP A 73 -2.69 -6.10 -11.19
CA TRP A 73 -3.77 -6.33 -10.24
C TRP A 73 -4.77 -5.16 -10.20
N ASP A 74 -4.27 -3.93 -10.29
CA ASP A 74 -5.14 -2.76 -10.33
C ASP A 74 -6.02 -2.73 -11.58
N LYS A 75 -5.50 -3.17 -12.73
CA LYS A 75 -6.30 -3.28 -13.96
C LYS A 75 -7.29 -4.43 -13.86
N LEU A 76 -6.88 -5.56 -13.31
CA LEU A 76 -7.74 -6.74 -13.17
C LEU A 76 -8.95 -6.45 -12.26
N PHE A 77 -8.74 -5.72 -11.17
CA PHE A 77 -9.78 -5.40 -10.18
C PHE A 77 -10.44 -4.02 -10.39
N GLY A 78 -10.07 -3.29 -11.45
CA GLY A 78 -10.67 -1.99 -11.77
C GLY A 78 -10.30 -0.86 -10.79
N THR A 79 -9.18 -0.98 -10.09
CA THR A 79 -8.66 0.00 -9.12
C THR A 79 -7.57 0.90 -9.71
N HIS A 80 -7.16 0.66 -10.96
CA HIS A 80 -6.25 1.56 -11.68
C HIS A 80 -6.96 2.85 -12.06
N TYR A 81 -6.39 4.02 -11.73
CA TYR A 81 -6.96 5.31 -12.13
C TYR A 81 -5.94 6.44 -12.31
N ASP A 82 -6.32 7.47 -13.08
CA ASP A 82 -5.67 8.78 -13.08
C ASP A 82 -6.46 9.85 -12.32
N ARG A 83 -5.75 10.82 -11.73
CA ARG A 83 -6.37 11.87 -10.91
C ARG A 83 -7.52 12.61 -11.63
N PRO A 84 -7.45 12.90 -12.94
CA PRO A 84 -8.59 13.50 -13.66
C PRO A 84 -9.86 12.64 -13.66
N GLU A 85 -9.73 11.31 -13.59
CA GLU A 85 -10.87 10.38 -13.57
C GLU A 85 -11.58 10.41 -12.21
N ARG A 86 -10.88 10.80 -11.14
CA ARG A 86 -11.40 10.96 -9.79
C ARG A 86 -11.19 12.40 -9.32
N PRO A 87 -11.98 13.39 -9.77
CA PRO A 87 -11.69 14.80 -9.50
C PRO A 87 -11.78 15.18 -8.01
N LYS A 88 -12.58 14.46 -7.23
CA LYS A 88 -12.72 14.67 -5.78
C LYS A 88 -11.66 13.89 -5.02
N LYS A 89 -11.01 14.56 -4.08
CA LYS A 89 -10.09 13.92 -3.13
C LYS A 89 -10.91 13.12 -2.11
N SER A 90 -10.46 11.91 -1.77
CA SER A 90 -11.11 11.10 -0.74
C SER A 90 -11.04 11.78 0.63
N PRO A 91 -12.15 11.78 1.42
CA PRO A 91 -12.17 12.33 2.77
C PRO A 91 -11.30 11.53 3.74
N THR A 92 -11.00 10.27 3.42
CA THR A 92 -10.34 9.30 4.29
C THR A 92 -8.93 8.90 3.82
N VAL A 93 -8.38 9.62 2.85
CA VAL A 93 -7.07 9.32 2.25
C VAL A 93 -5.91 9.26 3.25
N PHE A 94 -6.06 9.93 4.40
CA PHE A 94 -5.03 9.96 5.44
C PHE A 94 -5.31 9.01 6.61
N ASN A 95 -6.45 8.30 6.62
CA ASN A 95 -6.81 7.36 7.67
C ASN A 95 -7.32 6.01 7.14
N LEU A 96 -7.20 5.76 5.83
CA LEU A 96 -7.54 4.49 5.18
C LEU A 96 -8.98 4.02 5.44
N GLY A 97 -9.92 4.96 5.52
CA GLY A 97 -11.33 4.68 5.79
C GLY A 97 -11.67 4.51 7.27
N TYR A 98 -10.71 4.76 8.18
CA TYR A 98 -10.94 4.65 9.63
C TYR A 98 -11.63 5.91 10.18
N THR A 99 -12.94 5.99 9.95
CA THR A 99 -13.80 7.11 10.37
C THR A 99 -14.19 7.02 11.86
N PRO A 100 -14.78 8.09 12.45
CA PRO A 100 -15.31 8.03 13.82
C PRO A 100 -16.33 6.90 14.02
N GLU A 101 -17.18 6.63 13.03
CA GLU A 101 -18.17 5.56 13.08
C GLU A 101 -17.50 4.17 13.08
N VAL A 102 -16.40 4.01 12.32
CA VAL A 102 -15.59 2.78 12.36
C VAL A 102 -14.89 2.63 13.72
N ALA A 103 -14.50 3.74 14.34
CA ALA A 103 -13.89 3.73 15.66
C ALA A 103 -14.86 3.36 16.79
N GLU A 104 -16.16 3.62 16.64
CA GLU A 104 -17.17 3.09 17.57
C GLU A 104 -17.21 1.56 17.55
N ARG A 105 -17.03 0.95 16.37
CA ARG A 105 -16.95 -0.50 16.22
C ARG A 105 -15.62 -1.07 16.69
N TRP A 106 -14.52 -0.35 16.49
CA TRP A 106 -13.15 -0.81 16.81
C TRP A 106 -12.40 0.14 17.76
N PRO A 107 -12.93 0.42 18.96
CA PRO A 107 -12.43 1.48 19.83
C PRO A 107 -10.97 1.28 20.29
N HIS A 108 -10.51 0.03 20.32
CA HIS A 108 -9.13 -0.29 20.67
C HIS A 108 -8.11 0.25 19.66
N VAL A 109 -8.44 0.30 18.36
CA VAL A 109 -7.56 0.88 17.33
C VAL A 109 -7.38 2.37 17.58
N ALA A 110 -8.47 3.09 17.83
CA ALA A 110 -8.41 4.51 18.19
C ALA A 110 -7.57 4.74 19.47
N LYS A 111 -7.73 3.90 20.49
CA LYS A 111 -6.94 4.00 21.74
C LYS A 111 -5.44 3.83 21.49
N LEU A 112 -5.04 2.87 20.65
CA LEU A 112 -3.63 2.61 20.31
C LEU A 112 -3.05 3.64 19.34
N SER A 113 -3.89 4.26 18.49
CA SER A 113 -3.48 5.26 17.50
C SER A 113 -3.47 6.71 18.02
N GLY A 114 -3.81 6.95 19.29
CA GLY A 114 -3.89 8.30 19.87
C GLY A 114 -5.13 9.09 19.41
N GLY A 115 -6.25 8.39 19.19
CA GLY A 115 -7.51 8.95 18.72
C GLY A 115 -7.77 8.75 17.22
N VAL A 116 -8.94 9.17 16.76
CA VAL A 116 -9.34 9.10 15.35
C VAL A 116 -8.82 10.32 14.61
N GLN A 117 -8.12 10.10 13.50
CA GLN A 117 -7.59 11.18 12.68
C GLN A 117 -8.58 11.53 11.58
N THR A 118 -9.18 12.72 11.66
CA THR A 118 -10.09 13.27 10.63
C THR A 118 -9.51 14.48 9.92
N ALA A 119 -8.46 15.09 10.47
CA ALA A 119 -7.82 16.28 9.92
C ALA A 119 -6.66 15.94 8.97
N HIS A 120 -6.29 16.92 8.15
CA HIS A 120 -5.08 16.83 7.31
C HIS A 120 -3.83 16.64 8.20
N PRO A 121 -2.85 15.77 7.85
CA PRO A 121 -1.68 15.49 8.69
C PRO A 121 -0.88 16.73 9.10
N ARG A 122 -0.85 17.77 8.25
CA ARG A 122 -0.20 19.06 8.56
C ARG A 122 -0.87 19.88 9.66
N LYS A 123 -2.11 19.59 10.03
CA LYS A 123 -2.88 20.27 11.09
C LYS A 123 -2.95 19.44 12.39
N ARG A 124 -2.17 18.36 12.47
CA ARG A 124 -2.15 17.46 13.61
C ARG A 124 -1.46 18.18 14.78
N GLY A 125 -2.23 18.58 15.79
CA GLY A 125 -1.75 19.31 16.97
C GLY A 125 -2.19 20.77 17.08
N GLU A 126 -3.00 21.28 16.14
CA GLU A 126 -3.62 22.62 16.22
C GLU A 126 -4.92 22.63 17.05
N GLY A 127 -5.17 21.60 17.87
CA GLY A 127 -6.38 21.43 18.67
C GLY A 127 -6.09 20.85 20.05
#